data_AF-A0A1S2F2Z5-F1
#
_entry.id   AF-A0A1S2F2Z5-F1
#
_cell.length_a   1.000
_cell.length_b   1.000
_cell.length_c   1.000
_cell.angle_alpha   90.00
_cell.angle_beta   90.00
_cell.angle_gamma   90.00
#
_symmetry.space_group_name_H-M   'P 1'
#
loop_
_entity.id
_entity.type
_entity.pdbx_description
1 polymer ?
#
loop_
_entity_poly.entity_id
_entity_poly.type
_entity_poly.pdbx_seq_one_letter_code
_entity_poly.pdbx_strand_id
1 'polypeptide(L)'
;MLRKLVLGAAVLAICMLSGCSASPEAKKGDYIISKEDQRILVAKNISKKDSENKTFADLKKNNIELINYIVEDSQLYNELRIGEKVNVTPKTNDKGEYVVMNSDPPQIRAGQIERLKD
;
A
#
# COMPACT_ATOMS: atom_id res chain seq x y z
N MET A 1 -16.95 72.10 11.97
CA MET A 1 -16.22 70.83 12.25
C MET A 1 -15.91 70.16 10.92
N LEU A 2 -14.63 70.06 10.57
CA LEU A 2 -14.15 69.52 9.31
C LEU A 2 -13.72 68.06 9.52
N ARG A 3 -14.36 67.09 8.87
CA ARG A 3 -13.73 65.81 8.53
C ARG A 3 -14.22 65.35 7.15
N LYS A 4 -13.36 65.62 6.16
CA LYS A 4 -13.36 64.91 4.88
C LYS A 4 -12.91 63.47 5.13
N LEU A 5 -13.52 62.50 4.45
CA LEU A 5 -12.81 61.32 3.95
C LEU A 5 -13.63 60.69 2.82
N VAL A 6 -13.07 60.81 1.64
CA VAL A 6 -13.59 60.36 0.35
C VAL A 6 -12.51 59.46 -0.25
N LEU A 7 -12.97 58.33 -0.82
CA LEU A 7 -12.26 57.38 -1.70
C LEU A 7 -11.08 56.63 -1.04
N GLY A 8 -10.99 55.29 -1.08
CA GLY A 8 -11.43 54.37 -2.11
C GLY A 8 -10.19 53.68 -2.69
N ALA A 9 -9.98 52.41 -2.36
CA ALA A 9 -9.14 51.47 -3.10
C ALA A 9 -9.36 50.05 -2.55
N ALA A 10 -10.31 49.33 -3.13
CA ALA A 10 -10.39 47.88 -2.98
C ALA A 10 -9.43 47.26 -3.99
N VAL A 11 -8.27 46.79 -3.53
CA VAL A 11 -7.34 46.01 -4.36
C VAL A 11 -7.73 44.54 -4.22
N LEU A 12 -8.51 44.03 -5.18
CA LEU A 12 -8.69 42.60 -5.40
C LEU A 12 -7.38 42.02 -5.93
N ALA A 13 -6.56 41.47 -5.04
CA ALA A 13 -5.48 40.57 -5.41
C ALA A 13 -6.08 39.19 -5.72
N ILE A 14 -6.46 38.97 -6.98
CA ILE A 14 -6.81 37.66 -7.50
C ILE A 14 -5.49 36.90 -7.68
N CYS A 15 -5.01 36.28 -6.61
CA CYS A 15 -3.95 35.28 -6.72
C CYS A 15 -4.53 34.13 -7.55
N MET A 16 -4.09 34.05 -8.81
CA MET A 16 -4.29 32.90 -9.66
C MET A 16 -3.79 31.67 -8.91
N LEU A 17 -4.73 30.90 -8.37
CA LEU A 17 -4.50 29.54 -7.93
C LEU A 17 -4.20 28.74 -9.20
N SER A 18 -2.96 28.85 -9.66
CA SER A 18 -2.34 27.91 -10.58
C SER A 18 -2.44 26.56 -9.92
N GLY A 19 -3.52 25.85 -10.24
CA GLY A 19 -3.80 24.52 -9.76
C GLY A 19 -2.71 23.60 -10.25
N CYS A 20 -1.64 23.46 -9.47
CA CYS A 20 -0.87 22.22 -9.41
C CYS A 20 -1.86 21.15 -8.96
N SER A 21 -2.56 20.57 -9.93
CA SER A 21 -3.30 19.34 -9.75
C SER A 21 -2.28 18.22 -9.64
N ALA A 22 -1.61 18.16 -8.49
CA ALA A 22 -1.12 16.90 -7.98
C ALA A 22 -2.40 16.06 -7.79
N SER A 23 -2.77 15.27 -8.80
CA SER A 23 -3.70 14.18 -8.62
C SER A 23 -3.23 13.45 -7.36
N PRO A 24 -4.08 13.22 -6.35
CA PRO A 24 -3.67 12.43 -5.20
C PRO A 24 -3.15 11.12 -5.76
N GLU A 25 -1.85 10.86 -5.63
CA GLU A 25 -1.33 9.53 -5.96
C GLU A 25 -2.13 8.55 -5.13
N ALA A 26 -2.83 7.63 -5.79
CA ALA A 26 -3.66 6.66 -5.11
C ALA A 26 -2.79 5.97 -4.06
N LYS A 27 -3.19 6.03 -2.78
CA LYS A 27 -2.41 5.49 -1.66
C LYS A 27 -2.01 4.05 -1.98
N LYS A 28 -0.72 3.83 -2.17
CA LYS A 28 -0.18 2.49 -2.42
C LYS A 28 0.00 1.72 -1.11
N GLY A 29 0.13 0.42 -1.25
CA GLY A 29 0.28 -0.51 -0.13
C GLY A 29 0.63 -1.91 -0.61
N ASP A 30 0.82 -2.80 0.35
CA ASP A 30 1.03 -4.20 0.08
C ASP A 30 -0.28 -4.93 0.32
N TYR A 31 -0.72 -5.72 -0.65
CA TYR A 31 -2.05 -6.35 -0.62
C TYR A 31 -1.95 -7.84 -0.81
N ILE A 32 -2.78 -8.59 -0.09
CA ILE A 32 -2.97 -10.02 -0.31
C ILE A 32 -3.73 -10.20 -1.62
N ILE A 33 -3.13 -10.86 -2.60
CA ILE A 33 -3.74 -11.12 -3.92
C ILE A 33 -4.17 -12.57 -4.12
N SER A 34 -3.64 -13.50 -3.33
CA SER A 34 -4.01 -14.93 -3.37
C SER A 34 -3.72 -15.60 -2.03
N LYS A 35 -4.40 -16.74 -1.78
CA LYS A 35 -4.18 -17.63 -0.65
C LYS A 35 -4.19 -19.08 -1.13
N GLU A 36 -3.18 -19.86 -0.76
CA GLU A 36 -3.07 -21.29 -1.11
C GLU A 36 -2.14 -22.01 -0.12
N ASP A 37 -2.47 -23.23 0.31
CA ASP A 37 -1.61 -24.06 1.18
C ASP A 37 -0.95 -23.34 2.37
N GLN A 38 -1.73 -22.64 3.21
CA GLN A 38 -1.20 -21.85 4.35
C GLN A 38 -0.22 -20.73 3.94
N ARG A 39 -0.26 -20.30 2.68
CA ARG A 39 0.51 -19.17 2.16
C ARG A 39 -0.42 -18.06 1.70
N ILE A 40 0.01 -16.83 1.92
CA ILE A 40 -0.56 -15.65 1.31
C ILE A 40 0.42 -15.13 0.26
N LEU A 41 -0.07 -14.80 -0.93
CA LEU A 41 0.71 -14.10 -1.93
C LEU A 41 0.45 -12.61 -1.79
N VAL A 42 1.51 -11.83 -1.56
CA VAL A 42 1.44 -10.38 -1.35
C VAL A 42 2.09 -9.67 -2.52
N ALA A 43 1.37 -8.71 -3.10
CA ALA A 43 1.90 -7.78 -4.09
C ALA A 43 2.29 -6.47 -3.41
N LYS A 44 3.54 -6.04 -3.60
CA LYS A 44 4.12 -4.91 -2.88
C LYS A 44 3.90 -3.59 -3.63
N ASN A 45 3.64 -2.53 -2.88
CA ASN A 45 3.55 -1.15 -3.39
C ASN A 45 2.61 -0.98 -4.61
N ILE A 46 1.40 -1.53 -4.53
CA ILE A 46 0.36 -1.38 -5.55
C ILE A 46 -0.83 -0.54 -5.05
N SER A 47 -1.69 -0.10 -5.96
CA SER A 47 -2.96 0.52 -5.57
C SER A 47 -3.99 -0.54 -5.17
N LYS A 48 -4.99 -0.15 -4.37
CA LYS A 48 -6.14 -1.03 -4.07
C LYS A 48 -6.85 -1.51 -5.34
N LYS A 49 -7.05 -0.61 -6.30
CA LYS A 49 -7.66 -0.97 -7.59
C LYS A 49 -6.84 -2.06 -8.30
N ASP A 50 -5.52 -1.98 -8.24
CA ASP A 50 -4.66 -3.00 -8.83
C ASP A 50 -4.76 -4.35 -8.11
N SER A 51 -4.88 -4.36 -6.77
CA SER A 51 -5.03 -5.61 -6.02
C SER A 51 -6.36 -6.32 -6.30
N GLU A 52 -7.40 -5.56 -6.62
CA GLU A 52 -8.74 -6.09 -6.96
C GLU A 52 -8.86 -6.55 -8.42
N ASN A 53 -8.10 -5.96 -9.35
CA ASN A 53 -8.36 -6.11 -10.79
C ASN A 53 -7.21 -6.75 -11.59
N LYS A 54 -5.96 -6.77 -11.09
CA LYS A 54 -4.83 -7.33 -11.83
C LYS A 54 -4.60 -8.80 -11.48
N THR A 55 -4.26 -9.59 -12.49
CA THR A 55 -3.87 -10.99 -12.30
C THR A 55 -2.41 -11.09 -11.84
N PHE A 56 -2.01 -12.27 -11.35
CA PHE A 56 -0.60 -12.60 -11.10
C PHE A 56 0.29 -12.31 -12.32
N ALA A 57 -0.15 -12.72 -13.51
CA ALA A 57 0.60 -12.52 -14.75
C ALA A 57 0.77 -11.03 -15.09
N ASP A 58 -0.28 -10.22 -14.89
CA ASP A 58 -0.21 -8.77 -15.09
C ASP A 58 0.77 -8.11 -14.12
N LEU A 59 0.73 -8.50 -12.84
CA LEU A 59 1.62 -7.97 -11.81
C LEU A 59 3.07 -8.35 -12.10
N LYS A 60 3.34 -9.61 -12.47
CA LYS A 60 4.68 -10.08 -12.87
C LYS A 60 5.19 -9.37 -14.12
N LYS A 61 4.35 -9.22 -15.16
CA LYS A 61 4.70 -8.49 -16.39
C LYS A 61 5.08 -7.02 -16.12
N ASN A 62 4.45 -6.41 -15.12
CA ASN A 62 4.73 -5.03 -14.70
C ASN A 62 5.87 -4.92 -13.67
N ASN A 63 6.63 -6.01 -13.42
CA ASN A 63 7.72 -6.07 -12.45
C ASN A 63 7.30 -5.66 -11.03
N ILE A 64 6.05 -5.94 -10.66
CA ILE A 64 5.60 -5.80 -9.27
C ILE A 64 6.27 -6.90 -8.44
N GLU A 65 6.83 -6.51 -7.29
CA GLU A 65 7.40 -7.46 -6.34
C GLU A 65 6.27 -8.29 -5.72
N LEU A 66 6.42 -9.61 -5.81
CA LEU A 66 5.48 -10.61 -5.35
C LEU A 66 6.19 -11.52 -4.36
N ILE A 67 5.62 -11.71 -3.17
CA ILE A 67 6.23 -12.55 -2.13
C ILE A 67 5.16 -13.49 -1.58
N ASN A 68 5.49 -14.78 -1.52
CA ASN A 68 4.71 -15.75 -0.79
C ASN A 68 5.13 -15.75 0.69
N TYR A 69 4.19 -15.49 1.58
CA TYR A 69 4.42 -15.61 3.01
C TYR A 69 3.74 -16.86 3.56
N ILE A 70 4.53 -17.74 4.16
CA ILE A 70 4.02 -18.90 4.91
C ILE A 70 3.49 -18.38 6.25
N VAL A 71 2.21 -18.61 6.50
CA VAL A 71 1.53 -18.23 7.74
C VAL A 71 1.38 -19.48 8.60
N GLU A 72 2.22 -19.59 9.65
CA GLU A 72 2.24 -20.78 10.50
C GLU A 72 1.01 -20.88 11.42
N ASP A 73 0.45 -19.74 11.82
CA ASP A 73 -0.79 -19.68 12.59
C ASP A 73 -2.00 -19.88 11.66
N SER A 74 -2.61 -21.07 11.77
CA SER A 74 -3.75 -21.46 10.93
C SER A 74 -5.01 -20.63 11.22
N GLN A 75 -5.21 -20.15 12.44
CA GLN A 75 -6.36 -19.29 12.76
C GLN A 75 -6.17 -17.94 12.07
N LEU A 76 -5.00 -17.33 12.24
CA LEU A 76 -4.67 -16.07 11.56
C LEU A 76 -4.80 -16.22 10.04
N TYR A 77 -4.24 -17.29 9.45
CA TYR A 77 -4.38 -17.55 8.03
C TYR A 77 -5.86 -17.57 7.58
N ASN A 78 -6.74 -18.22 8.33
CA ASN A 78 -8.16 -18.31 8.00
C ASN A 78 -8.87 -16.95 8.10
N GLU A 79 -8.44 -16.08 9.01
CA GLU A 79 -9.00 -14.74 9.18
C GLU A 79 -8.57 -13.75 8.08
N LEU A 80 -7.36 -13.89 7.54
CA LEU A 80 -6.84 -13.02 6.49
C LEU A 80 -7.65 -13.16 5.20
N ARG A 81 -7.89 -12.04 4.51
CA ARG A 81 -8.70 -11.99 3.30
C ARG A 81 -7.91 -11.45 2.11
N ILE A 82 -8.20 -11.99 0.93
CA ILE A 82 -7.73 -11.40 -0.34
C ILE A 82 -8.29 -9.98 -0.44
N GLY A 83 -7.43 -9.04 -0.87
CA GLY A 83 -7.73 -7.62 -0.94
C GLY A 83 -7.39 -6.83 0.34
N GLU A 84 -7.02 -7.48 1.44
CA GLU A 84 -6.56 -6.77 2.63
C GLU A 84 -5.19 -6.13 2.40
N LYS A 85 -5.07 -4.86 2.82
CA LYS A 85 -3.79 -4.17 2.95
C LYS A 85 -3.07 -4.67 4.19
N VAL A 86 -1.84 -5.13 4.03
CA VAL A 86 -1.06 -5.73 5.12
C VAL A 86 0.34 -5.14 5.21
N ASN A 87 0.92 -5.21 6.40
CA ASN A 87 2.36 -5.13 6.60
C ASN A 87 2.83 -6.49 7.13
N VAL A 88 3.80 -7.10 6.48
CA VAL A 88 4.32 -8.42 6.87
C VAL A 88 5.77 -8.30 7.29
N THR A 89 6.03 -8.61 8.56
CA THR A 89 7.37 -8.72 9.12
C THR A 89 7.83 -10.18 9.03
N PRO A 90 8.95 -10.50 8.36
CA PRO A 90 9.49 -11.86 8.33
C PRO A 90 9.80 -12.40 9.73
N LYS A 91 9.67 -13.72 9.91
CA LYS A 91 10.13 -14.39 11.12
C LYS A 91 11.66 -14.42 11.12
N THR A 92 12.27 -13.84 12.15
CA THR A 92 13.73 -13.77 12.29
C THR A 92 14.26 -14.77 13.30
N ASN A 93 15.54 -15.14 13.16
CA ASN A 93 16.31 -15.82 14.20
C ASN A 93 16.79 -14.83 15.28
N ASP A 94 17.54 -15.31 16.27
CA ASP A 94 18.10 -14.50 17.37
C ASP A 94 19.08 -13.41 16.91
N LYS A 95 19.53 -13.45 15.65
CA LYS A 95 20.42 -12.46 15.03
C LYS A 95 19.65 -11.43 14.19
N GLY A 96 18.33 -11.53 14.09
CA GLY A 96 17.51 -10.66 13.24
C GLY A 96 17.53 -11.04 11.76
N GLU A 97 18.06 -12.21 11.40
CA GLU A 97 18.10 -12.70 10.02
C GLU A 97 16.84 -13.52 9.71
N TYR A 98 16.34 -13.45 8.48
CA TYR A 98 15.23 -14.29 8.01
C TYR A 98 15.66 -15.10 6.77
N VAL A 99 14.98 -16.23 6.57
CA VAL A 99 15.27 -17.13 5.44
C VAL A 99 14.32 -16.83 4.28
N VAL A 100 14.91 -16.64 3.10
CA VAL A 100 14.20 -16.63 1.82
C VAL A 100 14.41 -17.99 1.15
N MET A 101 13.32 -18.70 0.89
CA MET A 101 13.39 -19.99 0.20
C MET A 101 13.59 -19.75 -1.30
N ASN A 102 14.37 -20.61 -1.94
CA ASN A 102 14.67 -20.52 -3.36
C ASN A 102 13.44 -20.95 -4.20
N SER A 103 12.61 -19.98 -4.58
CA SER A 103 11.41 -20.15 -5.42
C SER A 103 11.09 -18.87 -6.20
N ASP A 104 10.21 -18.98 -7.19
CA ASP A 104 9.66 -17.83 -7.95
C ASP A 104 8.11 -17.90 -7.94
N PRO A 105 7.39 -17.01 -7.22
CA PRO A 105 7.92 -15.92 -6.38
C PRO A 105 8.69 -16.41 -5.14
N PRO A 106 9.56 -15.57 -4.55
CA PRO A 106 10.28 -15.90 -3.31
C PRO A 106 9.30 -16.23 -2.18
N GLN A 107 9.72 -17.16 -1.32
CA GLN A 107 8.93 -17.63 -0.18
C GLN A 107 9.62 -17.28 1.15
N ILE A 108 8.87 -16.72 2.09
CA ILE A 108 9.37 -16.26 3.40
C ILE A 108 8.40 -16.73 4.50
N ARG A 109 8.90 -17.10 5.68
CA ARG A 109 8.02 -17.34 6.84
C ARG A 109 7.58 -16.02 7.45
N ALA A 110 6.28 -15.81 7.61
CA ALA A 110 5.76 -14.64 8.31
C ALA A 110 6.05 -14.75 9.82
N GLY A 111 6.53 -13.66 10.41
CA GLY A 111 6.65 -13.50 11.86
C GLY A 111 5.43 -12.77 12.42
N GLN A 112 5.14 -11.60 11.87
CA GLN A 112 3.97 -10.79 12.24
C GLN A 112 3.27 -10.27 10.99
N ILE A 113 1.93 -10.24 11.03
CA ILE A 113 1.08 -9.69 9.97
C ILE A 113 0.15 -8.65 10.59
N GLU A 114 0.27 -7.41 10.14
CA GLU A 114 -0.59 -6.31 10.57
C GLU A 114 -1.59 -5.97 9.46
N ARG A 115 -2.89 -5.96 9.79
CA ARG A 115 -3.95 -5.51 8.89
C ARG A 115 -4.07 -3.99 8.95
N LEU A 116 -3.96 -3.33 7.81
CA LEU A 116 -4.02 -1.87 7.69
C LEU A 116 -5.34 -1.44 7.07
N LYS A 117 -5.78 -0.22 7.40
CA LYS A 117 -6.95 0.41 6.77
C LYS A 117 -6.50 1.17 5.52
N ASP A 118 -7.35 1.16 4.50
CA ASP A 118 -7.18 1.96 3.28
C ASP A 118 -7.56 3.44 3.50
#